data_AF-A0A7K2Q7Z7-F1
#
_entry.id   AF-A0A7K2Q7Z7-F1
#
_cell.length_a   1.000
_cell.length_b   1.000
_cell.length_c   1.000
_cell.angle_alpha   90.00
_cell.angle_beta   90.00
_cell.angle_gamma   90.00
#
_symmetry.space_group_name_H-M   'P 1'
#
loop_
_entity.id
_entity.type
_entity.pdbx_description
1 polymer ?
#
loop_
_entity_poly.entity_id
_entity_poly.type
_entity_poly.pdbx_seq_one_letter_code
_entity_poly.pdbx_strand_id
1 'polypeptide(L)'
;CAPSNDLQRRNSNGKPVFDPAGKPVLVPGKVDAYRFLTFYLGESSANFDDFYHKVIDPIWLQGSNAPDAAALRQTRQSSAKPPCWRVLHRVTYISRVLAPVPPPGAPPLERAMRTENIDSNYELIKRLEPYVRPAATSSASLAAATRSALAAQLPELLPHAAEITEYLGHYFGMEN
;
A
#
# COMPACT_ATOMS: atom_id res chain seq x y z
N CYS A 1 5.51 -16.88 10.17
CA CYS A 1 6.40 -15.77 9.76
C CYS A 1 5.59 -14.48 9.74
N ALA A 2 5.76 -13.58 10.70
CA ALA A 2 5.23 -12.23 10.54
C ALA A 2 6.08 -11.55 9.46
N PRO A 3 5.50 -10.96 8.40
CA PRO A 3 6.26 -10.10 7.52
C PRO A 3 6.87 -9.01 8.39
N SER A 4 8.19 -8.93 8.40
CA SER A 4 8.90 -7.95 9.20
C SER A 4 8.55 -6.57 8.61
N ASN A 5 7.81 -5.76 9.36
CA ASN A 5 7.58 -4.34 9.10
C ASN A 5 8.88 -3.50 9.28
N ASP A 6 10.06 -4.14 9.25
CA ASP A 6 11.35 -3.49 9.36
C ASP A 6 11.64 -2.72 8.06
N LEU A 7 11.29 -1.44 8.07
CA LEU A 7 11.64 -0.48 7.02
C LEU A 7 13.13 -0.10 7.10
N GLN A 8 13.81 -0.40 8.20
CA GLN A 8 15.17 0.03 8.46
C GLN A 8 16.17 -0.71 7.58
N ARG A 9 17.18 0.03 7.13
CA ARG A 9 18.36 -0.50 6.46
C ARG A 9 19.25 -1.18 7.50
N ARG A 10 19.74 -2.36 7.13
CA ARG A 10 20.74 -3.10 7.90
C ARG A 10 22.05 -3.18 7.11
N ASN A 11 23.16 -3.17 7.82
CA ASN A 11 24.48 -3.39 7.22
C ASN A 11 24.72 -4.89 6.95
N SER A 12 25.87 -5.23 6.38
CA SER A 12 26.28 -6.62 6.08
C SER A 12 26.26 -7.56 7.30
N ASN A 13 26.39 -6.99 8.51
CA ASN A 13 26.38 -7.73 9.78
C ASN A 13 24.98 -7.78 10.42
N GLY A 14 23.93 -7.35 9.69
CA GLY A 14 22.55 -7.33 10.17
C GLY A 14 22.23 -6.25 11.21
N LYS A 15 23.15 -5.31 11.50
CA LYS A 15 22.91 -4.22 12.45
C LYS A 15 22.14 -3.07 11.81
N PRO A 16 21.21 -2.43 12.55
CA PRO A 16 20.46 -1.26 12.08
C PRO A 16 21.40 -0.09 11.74
N VAL A 17 21.11 0.59 10.63
CA VAL A 17 21.82 1.78 10.18
C VAL A 17 21.03 3.02 10.60
N PHE A 18 21.74 4.02 11.13
CA PHE A 18 21.20 5.32 11.54
C PHE A 18 21.91 6.43 10.78
N ASP A 19 21.22 7.53 10.59
CA ASP A 19 21.80 8.76 10.05
C ASP A 19 22.58 9.52 11.14
N PRO A 20 23.28 10.62 10.81
CA PRO A 20 24.02 11.42 11.79
C PRO A 20 23.16 12.01 12.91
N ALA A 21 21.84 12.14 12.72
CA ALA A 21 20.89 12.61 13.72
C ALA A 21 20.34 11.47 14.61
N GLY A 22 20.78 10.23 14.39
CA GLY A 22 20.30 9.06 15.11
C GLY A 22 18.95 8.54 14.63
N LYS A 23 18.42 9.01 13.49
CA LYS A 23 17.18 8.50 12.90
C LYS A 23 17.46 7.22 12.09
N PRO A 24 16.59 6.20 12.14
CA PRO A 24 16.70 5.01 11.30
C PRO A 24 16.77 5.36 9.80
N VAL A 25 17.78 4.85 9.10
CA VAL A 25 17.84 4.97 7.64
C VAL A 25 16.85 3.98 7.03
N LEU A 26 15.81 4.48 6.35
CA LEU A 26 14.82 3.63 5.71
C LEU A 26 15.32 3.09 4.35
N VAL A 27 14.81 1.92 3.95
CA VAL A 27 15.11 1.33 2.63
C VAL A 27 14.13 1.87 1.59
N PRO A 28 14.61 2.55 0.53
CA PRO A 28 13.75 3.06 -0.53
C PRO A 28 12.96 1.95 -1.22
N GLY A 29 11.73 2.27 -1.64
CA GLY A 29 10.83 1.35 -2.33
C GLY A 29 10.14 0.32 -1.44
N LYS A 30 10.57 0.14 -0.17
CA LYS A 30 9.78 -0.63 0.80
C LYS A 30 8.44 0.06 1.04
N VAL A 31 7.40 -0.74 1.18
CA VAL A 31 6.08 -0.21 1.52
C VAL A 31 6.02 0.08 3.01
N ASP A 32 5.71 1.32 3.34
CA ASP A 32 5.54 1.80 4.71
C ASP A 32 4.07 1.84 5.15
N ALA A 33 3.12 1.91 4.22
CA ALA A 33 1.70 1.80 4.52
C ALA A 33 0.87 1.14 3.42
N TYR A 34 -0.13 0.38 3.85
CA TYR A 34 -1.20 -0.14 3.01
C TYR A 34 -2.56 0.21 3.63
N ARG A 35 -3.54 0.52 2.78
CA ARG A 35 -4.95 0.45 3.17
C ARG A 35 -5.61 -0.66 2.36
N PHE A 36 -6.32 -1.53 3.05
CA PHE A 36 -7.08 -2.60 2.41
C PHE A 36 -8.45 -2.76 3.06
N LEU A 37 -9.39 -3.23 2.26
CA LEU A 37 -10.70 -3.67 2.71
C LEU A 37 -10.72 -5.20 2.65
N THR A 38 -11.27 -5.82 3.68
CA THR A 38 -11.46 -7.27 3.73
C THR A 38 -12.95 -7.56 3.65
N PHE A 39 -13.34 -8.30 2.61
CA PHE A 39 -14.72 -8.74 2.41
C PHE A 39 -14.81 -10.23 2.67
N TYR A 40 -15.71 -10.60 3.58
CA TYR A 40 -16.13 -11.98 3.72
C TYR A 40 -17.24 -12.24 2.71
N LEU A 41 -16.95 -13.10 1.73
CA LEU A 41 -17.93 -13.55 0.75
C LEU A 41 -18.47 -14.91 1.22
N GLY A 42 -19.80 -15.00 1.27
CA GLY A 42 -20.52 -16.19 1.69
C GLY A 42 -20.16 -17.42 0.87
N GLU A 43 -20.60 -18.57 1.36
CA GLU A 43 -20.30 -19.85 0.74
C GLU A 43 -20.90 -19.95 -0.66
N SER A 44 -20.11 -20.43 -1.62
CA SER A 44 -20.56 -20.65 -2.98
C SER A 44 -19.73 -21.74 -3.64
N SER A 45 -20.37 -22.65 -4.36
CA SER A 45 -19.69 -23.65 -5.18
C SER A 45 -18.87 -23.01 -6.30
N ALA A 46 -19.22 -21.79 -6.74
CA ALA A 46 -18.44 -21.04 -7.70
C ALA A 46 -17.05 -20.64 -7.18
N ASN A 47 -16.91 -20.44 -5.85
CA ASN A 47 -15.60 -20.14 -5.24
C ASN A 47 -14.62 -21.31 -5.37
N PHE A 48 -15.13 -22.56 -5.27
CA PHE A 48 -14.32 -23.76 -5.49
C PHE A 48 -13.82 -23.83 -6.93
N ASP A 49 -14.71 -23.62 -7.90
CA ASP A 49 -14.33 -23.60 -9.32
C ASP A 49 -13.33 -22.47 -9.63
N ASP A 50 -13.56 -21.28 -9.09
CA ASP A 50 -12.66 -20.13 -9.27
C ASP A 50 -11.26 -20.40 -8.70
N PHE A 51 -11.16 -21.07 -7.55
CA PHE A 51 -9.89 -21.41 -6.93
C PHE A 51 -9.02 -22.28 -7.84
N TYR A 52 -9.57 -23.35 -8.42
CA TYR A 52 -8.82 -24.25 -9.30
C TYR A 52 -8.60 -23.73 -10.72
N HIS A 53 -9.48 -22.87 -11.23
CA HIS A 53 -9.41 -22.41 -12.62
C HIS A 53 -8.78 -21.02 -12.80
N LYS A 54 -8.78 -20.17 -11.77
CA LYS A 54 -8.30 -18.79 -11.85
C LYS A 54 -7.14 -18.48 -10.90
N VAL A 55 -7.06 -19.15 -9.76
CA VAL A 55 -6.06 -18.84 -8.72
C VAL A 55 -4.86 -19.76 -8.78
N ILE A 56 -5.08 -21.07 -8.91
CA ILE A 56 -3.99 -22.04 -9.00
C ILE A 56 -3.48 -22.14 -10.44
N ASP A 57 -2.15 -22.10 -10.60
CA ASP A 57 -1.51 -22.44 -11.87
C ASP A 57 -1.71 -23.93 -12.20
N PRO A 58 -2.39 -24.28 -13.30
CA PRO A 58 -2.66 -25.67 -13.66
C PRO A 58 -1.39 -26.46 -14.01
N ILE A 59 -0.35 -25.83 -14.56
CA ILE A 59 0.91 -26.49 -14.91
C ILE A 59 1.63 -26.90 -13.63
N TRP A 60 1.73 -25.99 -12.67
CA TRP A 60 2.29 -26.28 -11.36
C TRP A 60 1.48 -27.36 -10.64
N LEU A 61 0.15 -27.26 -10.64
CA LEU A 61 -0.72 -28.22 -9.97
C LEU A 61 -0.60 -29.63 -10.56
N GLN A 62 -0.30 -29.78 -11.86
CA GLN A 62 -0.18 -31.09 -12.49
C GLN A 62 1.24 -31.66 -12.42
N GLY A 63 2.26 -30.82 -12.64
CA GLY A 63 3.65 -31.26 -12.79
C GLY A 63 4.53 -31.18 -11.55
N SER A 64 4.08 -30.48 -10.49
CA SER A 64 4.90 -30.31 -9.28
C SER A 64 4.84 -31.53 -8.34
N ASN A 65 6.02 -31.94 -7.85
CA ASN A 65 6.20 -32.94 -6.79
C ASN A 65 6.17 -32.32 -5.38
N ALA A 66 5.88 -31.02 -5.25
CA ALA A 66 5.74 -30.37 -3.95
C ALA A 66 4.59 -31.01 -3.15
N PRO A 67 4.75 -31.25 -1.83
CA PRO A 67 3.69 -31.80 -0.98
C PRO A 67 2.36 -31.03 -1.08
N ASP A 68 2.43 -29.70 -1.17
CA ASP A 68 1.25 -28.84 -1.27
C ASP A 68 0.47 -29.07 -2.58
N ALA A 69 1.17 -29.28 -3.69
CA ALA A 69 0.55 -29.60 -4.97
C ALA A 69 -0.12 -30.98 -4.92
N ALA A 70 0.52 -31.96 -4.26
CA ALA A 70 -0.07 -33.28 -4.05
C ALA A 70 -1.34 -33.22 -3.21
N ALA A 71 -1.32 -32.46 -2.11
CA ALA A 71 -2.49 -32.25 -1.26
C ALA A 71 -3.65 -31.57 -2.02
N LEU A 72 -3.35 -30.52 -2.80
CA LEU A 72 -4.36 -29.84 -3.61
C LEU A 72 -4.96 -30.73 -4.70
N ARG A 73 -4.17 -31.63 -5.31
CA ARG A 73 -4.71 -32.62 -6.25
C ARG A 73 -5.69 -33.59 -5.57
N GLN A 74 -5.41 -34.00 -4.33
CA GLN A 74 -6.29 -34.90 -3.57
C GLN A 74 -7.61 -34.24 -3.18
N THR A 75 -7.62 -32.93 -2.92
CA THR A 75 -8.83 -32.19 -2.55
C THR A 75 -9.64 -31.71 -3.76
N ARG A 76 -9.12 -31.85 -4.99
CA ARG A 76 -9.82 -31.49 -6.22
C ARG A 76 -10.89 -32.51 -6.57
N GLN A 77 -12.10 -32.25 -6.12
CA GLN A 77 -13.30 -33.01 -6.46
C GLN A 77 -13.91 -32.50 -7.77
N SER A 78 -14.05 -33.36 -8.78
CA SER A 78 -14.65 -32.99 -10.08
C SER A 78 -16.18 -33.05 -10.09
N SER A 79 -16.77 -33.88 -9.23
CA SER A 79 -18.21 -34.15 -9.16
C SER A 79 -18.92 -33.39 -8.05
N ALA A 80 -18.32 -33.34 -6.86
CA ALA A 80 -18.80 -32.55 -5.74
C ALA A 80 -18.07 -31.19 -5.77
N LYS A 81 -18.82 -30.10 -5.97
CA LYS A 81 -18.30 -28.73 -5.91
C LYS A 81 -18.70 -28.14 -4.55
N PRO A 82 -18.00 -28.50 -3.46
CA PRO A 82 -18.42 -28.08 -2.12
C PRO A 82 -18.46 -26.55 -2.05
N PRO A 83 -19.46 -25.97 -1.37
CA PRO A 83 -19.51 -24.53 -1.19
C PRO A 83 -18.33 -24.09 -0.33
N CYS A 84 -17.52 -23.16 -0.85
CA CYS A 84 -16.36 -22.63 -0.14
C CYS A 84 -16.59 -21.17 0.22
N TRP A 85 -16.15 -20.76 1.41
CA TRP A 85 -16.04 -19.34 1.77
C TRP A 85 -14.87 -18.71 1.02
N ARG A 86 -14.97 -17.40 0.78
CA ARG A 86 -13.88 -16.64 0.16
C ARG A 86 -13.67 -15.34 0.93
N VAL A 87 -12.41 -15.07 1.24
CA VAL A 87 -11.99 -13.78 1.79
C VAL A 87 -11.33 -12.99 0.67
N LEU A 88 -11.89 -11.84 0.33
CA LEU A 88 -11.32 -10.92 -0.65
C LEU A 88 -10.63 -9.77 0.08
N HIS A 89 -9.32 -9.65 -0.10
CA HIS A 89 -8.56 -8.47 0.29
C HIS A 89 -8.42 -7.54 -0.92
N ARG A 90 -9.00 -6.34 -0.84
CA ARG A 90 -8.85 -5.29 -1.86
C ARG A 90 -7.92 -4.21 -1.31
N VAL A 91 -6.74 -4.08 -1.91
CA VAL A 91 -5.83 -2.95 -1.62
C VAL A 91 -6.38 -1.70 -2.29
N THR A 92 -6.57 -0.64 -1.51
CA THR A 92 -7.10 0.65 -2.00
C THR A 92 -6.05 1.76 -1.98
N TYR A 93 -4.94 1.55 -1.27
CA TYR A 93 -3.84 2.51 -1.20
C TYR A 93 -2.53 1.80 -0.85
N ILE A 94 -1.43 2.25 -1.46
CA ILE A 94 -0.06 1.81 -1.18
C ILE A 94 0.83 3.06 -1.11
N SER A 95 1.63 3.17 -0.06
CA SER A 95 2.73 4.14 0.04
C SER A 95 4.07 3.42 0.01
N ARG A 96 5.12 4.06 -0.49
CA ARG A 96 6.48 3.54 -0.45
C ARG A 96 7.43 4.63 0.05
N VAL A 97 8.50 4.18 0.69
CA VAL A 97 9.62 5.04 1.08
C VAL A 97 10.28 5.60 -0.18
N LEU A 98 10.37 6.92 -0.29
CA LEU A 98 11.02 7.64 -1.38
C LEU A 98 12.54 7.44 -1.35
N ALA A 99 13.17 7.59 -2.52
CA ALA A 99 14.62 7.60 -2.59
C ALA A 99 15.20 8.84 -1.91
N PRO A 100 16.31 8.73 -1.14
CA PRO A 100 16.91 9.86 -0.46
C PRO A 100 17.28 11.02 -1.37
N VAL A 101 17.88 10.65 -2.51
CA VAL A 101 18.14 11.53 -3.63
C VAL A 101 17.18 11.12 -4.73
N PRO A 102 16.28 12.02 -5.17
CA PRO A 102 15.39 11.73 -6.29
C PRO A 102 16.20 11.39 -7.55
N PRO A 103 15.88 10.30 -8.27
CA PRO A 103 16.57 9.99 -9.52
C PRO A 103 16.32 11.07 -10.59
N PRO A 104 17.18 11.17 -11.62
CA PRO A 104 16.90 12.01 -12.79
C PRO A 104 15.53 11.62 -13.38
N GLY A 105 14.60 12.59 -13.45
CA GLY A 105 13.24 12.35 -13.93
C GLY A 105 12.21 11.99 -12.85
N ALA A 106 12.58 12.02 -11.56
CA ALA A 106 11.61 11.85 -10.48
C ALA A 106 10.46 12.88 -10.59
N PRO A 107 9.21 12.49 -10.25
CA PRO A 107 8.07 13.40 -10.23
C PRO A 107 8.38 14.68 -9.45
N PRO A 108 7.90 15.86 -9.90
CA PRO A 108 8.11 17.13 -9.20
C PRO A 108 7.72 17.09 -7.71
N LEU A 109 6.60 16.45 -7.36
CA LEU A 109 6.14 16.33 -5.97
C LEU A 109 7.12 15.53 -5.10
N GLU A 110 7.62 14.38 -5.56
CA GLU A 110 8.57 13.57 -4.77
C GLU A 110 9.85 14.35 -4.46
N ARG A 111 10.33 15.16 -5.41
CA ARG A 111 11.48 16.05 -5.19
C ARG A 111 11.18 17.09 -4.11
N ALA A 112 10.04 17.76 -4.20
CA ALA A 112 9.62 18.77 -3.22
C ALA A 112 9.42 18.15 -1.83
N MET A 113 8.87 16.93 -1.74
CA MET A 113 8.73 16.19 -0.49
C MET A 113 10.09 15.88 0.15
N ARG A 114 11.10 15.47 -0.63
CA ARG A 114 12.45 15.25 -0.10
C ARG A 114 13.08 16.53 0.45
N THR A 115 12.85 17.68 -0.20
CA THR A 115 13.29 18.99 0.31
C THR A 115 12.69 19.30 1.67
N GLU A 116 11.42 18.92 1.90
CA GLU A 116 10.69 19.07 3.16
C GLU A 116 10.96 17.94 4.18
N ASN A 117 11.98 17.13 3.95
CA ASN A 117 12.33 15.96 4.77
C ASN A 117 11.14 15.01 4.99
N ILE A 118 10.35 14.77 3.95
CA ILE A 118 9.23 13.82 3.94
C ILE A 118 9.69 12.55 3.23
N ASP A 119 9.63 11.42 3.94
CA ASP A 119 10.16 10.14 3.48
C ASP A 119 9.17 9.34 2.63
N SER A 120 7.87 9.64 2.67
CA SER A 120 6.84 8.92 1.92
C SER A 120 5.53 9.69 1.78
N ASN A 121 4.66 9.21 0.86
CA ASN A 121 3.30 9.74 0.73
C ASN A 121 2.48 9.54 2.02
N TYR A 122 2.69 8.42 2.72
CA TYR A 122 2.02 8.18 4.00
C TYR A 122 2.46 9.17 5.08
N GLU A 123 3.74 9.52 5.15
CA GLU A 123 4.22 10.55 6.08
C GLU A 123 3.60 11.91 5.76
N LEU A 124 3.56 12.32 4.48
CA LEU A 124 2.86 13.54 4.06
C LEU A 124 1.40 13.54 4.52
N ILE A 125 0.69 12.44 4.27
CA ILE A 125 -0.70 12.28 4.70
C ILE A 125 -0.81 12.45 6.21
N LYS A 126 0.06 11.81 7.00
CA LYS A 126 0.03 11.89 8.46
C LYS A 126 0.29 13.31 8.98
N ARG A 127 1.17 14.07 8.34
CA ARG A 127 1.42 15.48 8.68
C ARG A 127 0.20 16.36 8.39
N LEU A 128 -0.51 16.11 7.28
CA LEU A 128 -1.66 16.91 6.88
C LEU A 128 -2.98 16.47 7.52
N GLU A 129 -3.11 15.19 7.89
CA GLU A 129 -4.34 14.55 8.38
C GLU A 129 -5.07 15.35 9.47
N PRO A 130 -4.41 15.92 10.49
CA PRO A 130 -5.08 16.71 11.52
C PRO A 130 -5.84 17.93 10.98
N TYR A 131 -5.39 18.50 9.86
CA TYR A 131 -5.96 19.72 9.28
C TYR A 131 -7.03 19.43 8.23
N VAL A 132 -6.87 18.34 7.48
CA VAL A 132 -7.70 18.06 6.30
C VAL A 132 -8.78 17.01 6.57
N ARG A 133 -8.59 16.12 7.55
CA ARG A 133 -9.53 15.02 7.83
C ARG A 133 -10.95 15.50 8.16
N PRO A 134 -11.18 16.56 8.96
CA PRO A 134 -12.53 17.06 9.20
C PRO A 134 -13.23 17.60 7.94
N ALA A 135 -12.46 18.05 6.95
CA ALA A 135 -12.96 18.58 5.69
C ALA A 135 -13.15 17.51 4.60
N ALA A 136 -12.80 16.25 4.88
CA ALA A 136 -12.91 15.11 3.97
C ALA A 136 -14.36 14.61 3.78
N THR A 137 -15.29 15.55 3.58
CA THR A 137 -16.73 15.33 3.38
C THR A 137 -17.15 15.59 1.93
N SER A 138 -16.39 16.40 1.20
CA SER A 138 -16.54 16.63 -0.24
C SER A 138 -15.19 16.96 -0.87
N SER A 139 -15.01 16.67 -2.17
CA SER A 139 -13.76 16.96 -2.88
C SER A 139 -13.41 18.46 -2.84
N ALA A 140 -14.42 19.34 -2.91
CA ALA A 140 -14.21 20.78 -2.82
C ALA A 140 -13.70 21.21 -1.43
N SER A 141 -14.33 20.70 -0.36
CA SER A 141 -13.91 20.99 1.02
C SER A 141 -12.52 20.46 1.30
N LEU A 142 -12.20 19.25 0.83
CA LEU A 142 -10.87 18.66 0.97
C LEU A 142 -9.83 19.52 0.24
N ALA A 143 -10.09 19.91 -1.02
CA ALA A 143 -9.16 20.72 -1.80
C ALA A 143 -8.90 22.10 -1.16
N ALA A 144 -9.92 22.72 -0.55
CA ALA A 144 -9.76 23.98 0.17
C ALA A 144 -8.90 23.79 1.43
N ALA A 145 -9.21 22.78 2.25
CA ALA A 145 -8.47 22.49 3.47
C ALA A 145 -7.01 22.09 3.18
N THR A 146 -6.76 21.30 2.14
CA THR A 146 -5.41 20.93 1.70
C THR A 146 -4.60 22.18 1.33
N ARG A 147 -5.14 23.09 0.51
CA ARG A 147 -4.43 24.34 0.16
C ARG A 147 -4.10 25.18 1.40
N SER A 148 -5.06 25.34 2.31
CA SER A 148 -4.84 26.09 3.56
C SER A 148 -3.78 25.43 4.46
N ALA A 149 -3.81 24.11 4.59
CA ALA A 149 -2.83 23.36 5.39
C ALA A 149 -1.42 23.44 4.78
N LEU A 150 -1.31 23.30 3.45
CA LEU A 150 -0.04 23.44 2.74
C LEU A 150 0.52 24.86 2.89
N ALA A 151 -0.29 25.89 2.68
CA ALA A 151 0.15 27.28 2.83
C ALA A 151 0.66 27.59 4.25
N ALA A 152 0.07 26.96 5.28
CA ALA A 152 0.45 27.20 6.67
C ALA A 152 1.63 26.34 7.16
N GLN A 153 1.74 25.09 6.70
CA GLN A 153 2.67 24.10 7.28
C GLN A 153 3.78 23.68 6.31
N LEU A 154 3.52 23.66 5.00
CA LEU A 154 4.41 23.10 3.97
C LEU A 154 4.31 23.95 2.68
N PRO A 155 4.69 25.24 2.71
CA PRO A 155 4.44 26.16 1.60
C PRO A 155 5.13 25.75 0.29
N GLU A 156 6.29 25.10 0.36
CA GLU A 156 7.01 24.57 -0.82
C GLU A 156 6.23 23.49 -1.58
N LEU A 157 5.26 22.84 -0.92
CA LEU A 157 4.38 21.83 -1.55
C LEU A 157 3.10 22.44 -2.13
N LEU A 158 2.84 23.73 -1.94
CA LEU A 158 1.64 24.40 -2.45
C LEU A 158 1.47 24.28 -3.99
N PRO A 159 2.53 24.34 -4.81
CA PRO A 159 2.42 24.10 -6.26
C PRO A 159 1.86 22.70 -6.62
N HIS A 160 1.96 21.74 -5.69
CA HIS A 160 1.51 20.36 -5.86
C HIS A 160 0.16 20.07 -5.18
N ALA A 161 -0.56 21.10 -4.74
CA ALA A 161 -1.79 20.93 -3.94
C ALA A 161 -2.86 20.06 -4.63
N ALA A 162 -2.97 20.09 -5.95
CA ALA A 162 -3.92 19.26 -6.69
C ALA A 162 -3.60 17.77 -6.57
N GLU A 163 -2.36 17.38 -6.87
CA GLU A 163 -1.85 16.00 -6.77
C GLU A 163 -1.93 15.49 -5.32
N ILE A 164 -1.57 16.33 -4.34
CA ILE A 164 -1.68 15.98 -2.91
C ILE A 164 -3.14 15.78 -2.49
N THR A 165 -4.06 16.58 -3.04
CA THR A 165 -5.51 16.44 -2.76
C THR A 165 -6.03 15.11 -3.29
N GLU A 166 -5.60 14.68 -4.48
CA GLU A 166 -5.96 13.38 -5.08
C GLU A 166 -5.48 12.23 -4.19
N TYR A 167 -4.22 12.25 -3.73
CA TYR A 167 -3.70 11.24 -2.80
C TYR A 167 -4.47 11.18 -1.49
N LEU A 168 -4.81 12.34 -0.91
CA LEU A 168 -5.65 12.41 0.29
C LEU A 168 -7.06 11.86 0.03
N GLY A 169 -7.64 12.13 -1.14
CA GLY A 169 -8.93 11.61 -1.57
C GLY A 169 -8.95 10.08 -1.63
N HIS A 170 -7.98 9.48 -2.34
CA HIS A 170 -7.80 8.03 -2.39
C HIS A 170 -7.58 7.43 -0.99
N TYR A 171 -6.71 8.04 -0.18
CA TYR A 171 -6.39 7.55 1.16
C TYR A 171 -7.61 7.60 2.10
N PHE A 172 -8.42 8.66 2.04
CA PHE A 172 -9.64 8.78 2.82
C PHE A 172 -10.81 7.97 2.25
N GLY A 173 -10.70 7.46 1.02
CA GLY A 173 -11.74 6.69 0.35
C GLY A 173 -12.91 7.55 -0.11
N MET A 174 -12.61 8.79 -0.51
CA MET A 174 -13.61 9.73 -1.04
C MET A 174 -13.90 9.52 -2.52
N GLU A 175 -13.08 8.71 -3.20
CA GLU A 175 -13.30 8.34 -4.59
C GLU A 175 -13.87 6.92 -4.69
N ASN A 176 -15.07 6.85 -5.28
CA ASN A 176 -15.59 5.73 -6.05
C ASN A 176 -16.26 6.30 -7.30
#